data_AF-A0A060XN11-F1
#
_entry.id   AF-A0A060XN11-F1
#
_cell.length_a   1.000
_cell.length_b   1.000
_cell.length_c   1.000
_cell.angle_alpha   90.00
_cell.angle_beta   90.00
_cell.angle_gamma   90.00
#
_symmetry.space_group_name_H-M   'P 1'
#
loop_
_entity.id
_entity.type
_entity.pdbx_description
1 polymer ?
#
loop_
_entity_poly.entity_id
_entity_poly.type
_entity_poly.pdbx_seq_one_letter_code
_entity_poly.pdbx_strand_id
1 'polypeptide(L)'
;MTLVFLENQLASALTLRSSTEYHYWLLIYARFLVTEGSDYRLRELCKDLLGPVHKSAGSAWEPTTLGLRKRDLLRELLPVIGQNLHFQRLFTEYQDQLELLGNK
;
A
#
# COMPACT_ATOMS: atom_id res chain seq x y z
N MET A 1 0.59 -15.50 -12.52
CA MET A 1 1.26 -14.17 -12.57
C MET A 1 2.44 -14.23 -11.61
N THR A 2 3.63 -13.76 -11.99
CA THR A 2 4.82 -13.86 -11.11
C THR A 2 5.07 -12.54 -10.39
N LEU A 3 5.67 -12.59 -9.21
CA LEU A 3 6.03 -11.40 -8.42
C LEU A 3 6.85 -10.39 -9.23
N VAL A 4 7.90 -10.86 -9.91
CA VAL A 4 8.81 -10.03 -10.71
C VAL A 4 8.07 -9.31 -11.83
N PHE A 5 7.10 -9.97 -12.46
CA PHE A 5 6.28 -9.32 -13.49
C PHE A 5 5.50 -8.14 -12.92
N LEU A 6 4.88 -8.28 -11.75
CA LEU A 6 4.12 -7.21 -11.12
C LEU A 6 5.00 -6.05 -10.66
N GLU A 7 6.17 -6.35 -10.10
CA GLU A 7 7.16 -5.32 -9.73
C GLU A 7 7.63 -4.55 -10.97
N ASN A 8 7.86 -5.24 -12.10
CA ASN A 8 8.20 -4.60 -13.36
C ASN A 8 7.06 -3.73 -13.93
N GLN A 9 5.80 -4.15 -13.78
CA GLN A 9 4.65 -3.34 -14.21
C GLN A 9 4.51 -2.06 -13.39
N LEU A 10 4.67 -2.14 -12.06
CA LEU A 10 4.70 -0.98 -11.18
C LEU A 10 5.84 -0.02 -11.54
N ALA A 11 7.06 -0.54 -11.74
CA ALA A 11 8.22 0.26 -12.13
C ALA A 11 8.03 0.92 -13.51
N SER A 12 7.41 0.22 -14.46
CA SER A 12 7.09 0.75 -15.78
C SER A 12 6.07 1.89 -15.69
N ALA A 13 4.99 1.71 -14.93
CA ALA A 13 3.98 2.75 -14.72
C ALA A 13 4.57 4.01 -14.05
N LEU A 14 5.49 3.83 -13.08
CA LEU A 14 6.24 4.93 -12.48
C LEU A 14 7.11 5.66 -13.50
N THR A 15 7.83 4.93 -14.34
CA THR A 15 8.70 5.48 -15.39
C THR A 15 7.89 6.28 -16.42
N LEU A 16 6.73 5.76 -16.81
CA LEU A 16 5.79 6.41 -17.72
C LEU A 16 4.96 7.52 -17.05
N ARG A 17 5.08 7.66 -15.73
CA ARG A 17 4.29 8.60 -14.90
C ARG A 17 2.78 8.42 -15.07
N SER A 18 2.34 7.20 -15.36
CA SER A 18 0.91 6.88 -15.50
C SER A 18 0.32 6.56 -14.13
N SER A 19 -0.38 7.53 -13.53
CA SER A 19 -1.04 7.34 -12.23
C SER A 19 -2.08 6.22 -12.28
N THR A 20 -2.84 6.14 -13.37
CA THR A 20 -3.89 5.13 -13.57
C THR A 20 -3.31 3.72 -13.67
N GLU A 21 -2.25 3.52 -14.45
CA GLU A 21 -1.60 2.21 -14.53
C GLU A 21 -0.92 1.83 -13.22
N TYR A 22 -0.28 2.79 -12.54
CA TYR A 22 0.34 2.55 -11.25
C TYR A 22 -0.69 2.08 -10.22
N HIS A 23 -1.83 2.78 -10.12
CA HIS A 23 -2.94 2.40 -9.26
C HIS A 23 -3.47 0.99 -9.58
N TYR A 24 -3.72 0.71 -10.85
CA TYR A 24 -4.19 -0.59 -11.32
C TYR A 24 -3.23 -1.73 -10.94
N TRP A 25 -1.94 -1.58 -11.24
CA TRP A 25 -0.94 -2.59 -10.94
C TRP A 25 -0.68 -2.73 -9.45
N LEU A 26 -0.81 -1.66 -8.67
CA LEU A 26 -0.69 -1.71 -7.21
C LEU A 26 -1.79 -2.56 -6.58
N LEU A 27 -3.03 -2.41 -7.05
CA LEU A 27 -4.15 -3.22 -6.59
C LEU A 27 -3.96 -4.71 -6.92
N ILE A 28 -3.47 -5.03 -8.13
CA ILE A 28 -3.18 -6.41 -8.51
C ILE A 28 -2.02 -6.97 -7.69
N TYR A 29 -0.96 -6.18 -7.46
CA TYR A 29 0.17 -6.57 -6.63
C TYR A 29 -0.27 -6.90 -5.20
N ALA A 30 -1.08 -6.04 -4.57
CA ALA A 30 -1.61 -6.29 -3.24
C ALA A 30 -2.46 -7.57 -3.18
N ARG A 31 -3.37 -7.77 -4.16
CA ARG A 31 -4.16 -9.02 -4.27
C ARG A 31 -3.27 -10.24 -4.38
N PHE A 32 -2.24 -10.18 -5.23
CA PHE A 32 -1.28 -11.26 -5.39
C PHE A 32 -0.56 -11.58 -4.07
N LEU A 33 -0.06 -10.58 -3.36
CA LEU A 33 0.61 -10.82 -2.07
C LEU A 33 -0.32 -11.43 -1.02
N VAL A 34 -1.60 -11.04 -1.00
CA VAL A 34 -2.62 -11.63 -0.12
C VAL A 34 -2.89 -13.08 -0.49
N THR A 35 -2.93 -13.42 -1.78
CA THR A 35 -3.11 -14.80 -2.26
C THR A 35 -1.89 -15.67 -1.92
N GLU A 36 -0.68 -15.15 -2.08
CA GLU A 36 0.56 -15.87 -1.77
C GLU A 36 0.86 -15.97 -0.25
N GLY A 37 0.12 -15.24 0.59
CA GLY A 37 0.35 -15.26 2.03
C GLY A 37 1.65 -14.57 2.47
N SER A 38 2.13 -13.56 1.72
CA SER A 38 3.42 -12.92 2.01
C SER A 38 3.31 -11.80 3.07
N ASP A 39 3.40 -12.17 4.35
CA ASP A 39 3.35 -11.23 5.48
C ASP A 39 4.36 -10.07 5.37
N TYR A 40 5.62 -10.40 5.09
CA TYR A 40 6.70 -9.42 5.04
C TYR A 40 6.44 -8.33 3.99
N ARG A 41 6.09 -8.73 2.76
CA ARG A 41 5.87 -7.78 1.66
C ARG A 41 4.62 -6.95 1.86
N LEU A 42 3.54 -7.55 2.36
CA LEU A 42 2.31 -6.80 2.67
C LEU A 42 2.54 -5.76 3.76
N ARG A 43 3.28 -6.12 4.81
CA ARG A 43 3.62 -5.18 5.88
C ARG A 43 4.47 -4.03 5.39
N GLU A 44 5.49 -4.30 4.57
CA GLU A 44 6.32 -3.24 3.97
C GLU A 44 5.52 -2.34 3.02
N LEU A 45 4.62 -2.90 2.21
CA LEU A 45 3.71 -2.13 1.36
C LEU A 45 2.80 -1.21 2.20
N CYS A 46 2.16 -1.75 3.25
CA CYS A 46 1.28 -0.96 4.10
C CYS A 46 2.05 0.16 4.83
N LYS A 47 3.27 -0.14 5.29
CA LYS A 47 4.16 0.82 5.94
C LYS A 47 4.57 1.96 5.01
N ASP A 48 4.97 1.65 3.78
CA ASP A 48 5.29 2.69 2.78
C ASP A 48 4.06 3.55 2.46
N LEU A 49 2.88 2.96 2.34
CA LEU A 49 1.67 3.73 2.01
C LEU A 49 1.15 4.57 3.19
N LEU A 50 1.31 4.10 4.43
CA LEU A 50 0.90 4.82 5.63
C LEU A 50 1.82 6.02 5.91
N GLY A 51 3.13 5.81 5.81
CA GLY A 51 4.13 6.77 6.23
C GLY A 51 4.18 6.96 7.76
N PRO A 52 4.84 8.03 8.23
CA PRO A 52 5.00 8.30 9.65
C PRO A 52 3.66 8.67 10.33
N VAL A 53 3.38 8.03 11.47
CA VAL A 53 2.17 8.26 12.28
C VAL A 53 2.34 9.44 13.25
N HIS A 54 3.59 9.77 13.58
CA HIS A 54 3.96 10.93 14.40
C HIS A 54 4.73 11.92 13.54
N LYS A 55 4.60 13.22 13.80
CA LYS A 55 5.42 14.26 13.15
C LYS A 55 6.87 14.14 13.66
N SER A 56 7.62 13.18 13.13
CA SER A 56 9.06 13.11 13.33
C SER A 56 9.68 14.10 12.34
N ALA A 57 10.34 15.14 12.85
CA ALA A 57 11.14 16.01 12.00
C ALA A 57 12.25 15.16 11.35
N GLY A 58 12.14 14.88 10.05
CA GLY A 58 13.18 14.19 9.29
C GLY A 58 12.77 12.96 8.46
N SER A 59 11.48 12.59 8.34
CA SER A 59 11.11 11.49 7.44
C SER A 59 11.18 11.94 5.97
N ALA A 60 12.01 11.30 5.15
CA ALA A 60 12.06 11.45 3.68
C ALA A 60 10.83 10.82 2.97
N TRP A 61 9.70 10.69 3.67
CA TRP A 61 8.51 10.06 3.17
C TRP A 61 7.67 11.06 2.39
N GLU A 62 7.43 10.77 1.11
CA GLU A 62 6.56 11.55 0.26
C GLU A 62 5.10 11.09 0.39
N PRO A 63 4.15 12.00 0.73
CA PRO A 63 2.75 11.64 0.95
C PRO A 63 2.00 11.27 -0.32
N THR A 64 2.59 11.57 -1.48
CA THR A 64 1.99 11.35 -2.79
C THR A 64 2.94 10.65 -3.74
N THR A 65 2.41 9.76 -4.58
CA THR A 65 3.11 9.14 -5.71
C THR A 65 2.30 9.39 -6.97
N LEU A 66 2.89 10.03 -7.99
CA LEU A 66 2.18 10.39 -9.23
C LEU A 66 0.87 11.18 -8.99
N GLY A 67 0.85 12.05 -7.97
CA GLY A 67 -0.35 12.81 -7.58
C GLY A 67 -1.40 12.02 -6.80
N LEU A 68 -1.23 10.71 -6.62
CA LEU A 68 -2.08 9.88 -5.78
C LEU A 68 -1.64 9.98 -4.33
N ARG A 69 -2.58 10.18 -3.41
CA ARG A 69 -2.29 10.18 -1.97
C ARG A 69 -2.06 8.75 -1.50
N LYS A 70 -0.88 8.46 -0.96
CA LYS A 70 -0.50 7.10 -0.53
C LYS A 70 -1.46 6.51 0.51
N ARG A 71 -1.96 7.35 1.43
CA ARG A 71 -2.93 6.92 2.45
C ARG A 71 -4.31 6.61 1.88
N ASP A 72 -4.70 7.23 0.77
CA ASP A 72 -5.95 6.91 0.07
C ASP A 72 -5.80 5.54 -0.62
N LEU A 73 -4.64 5.29 -1.26
CA LEU A 73 -4.30 3.96 -1.77
C LEU A 73 -4.34 2.90 -0.67
N LEU A 74 -3.77 3.18 0.52
CA LEU A 74 -3.84 2.24 1.64
C LEU A 74 -5.28 1.93 2.05
N ARG A 75 -6.16 2.94 2.13
CA ARG A 75 -7.59 2.73 2.44
C ARG A 75 -8.27 1.83 1.41
N GLU A 76 -7.92 1.96 0.14
CA GLU A 76 -8.47 1.10 -0.92
C GLU A 76 -7.94 -0.34 -0.86
N LEU A 77 -6.68 -0.53 -0.44
CA LEU A 77 -6.05 -1.86 -0.33
C LEU A 77 -6.48 -2.62 0.92
N LEU A 78 -6.76 -1.95 2.03
CA LEU A 78 -7.11 -2.60 3.30
C LEU A 78 -8.29 -3.59 3.20
N PRO A 79 -9.42 -3.27 2.54
CA PRO A 79 -10.49 -4.23 2.34
C PRO A 79 -10.05 -5.51 1.59
N VAL A 80 -9.10 -5.41 0.65
CA VAL A 80 -8.54 -6.56 -0.05
C VAL A 80 -7.73 -7.43 0.90
N ILE A 81 -6.95 -6.82 1.78
CA ILE A 81 -6.15 -7.51 2.81
C ILE A 81 -7.07 -8.18 3.83
N GLY A 82 -8.08 -7.47 4.30
CA GLY A 82 -9.04 -7.94 5.30
C GLY A 82 -9.92 -9.10 4.83
N GLN A 83 -10.08 -9.32 3.52
CA GLN A 83 -10.80 -10.50 3.01
C GLN A 83 -10.11 -11.83 3.36
N ASN A 84 -8.82 -11.81 3.70
CA ASN A 84 -8.08 -12.99 4.12
C ASN A 84 -7.93 -13.01 5.65
N LEU A 85 -8.46 -14.06 6.29
CA LEU A 85 -8.44 -14.22 7.76
C LEU A 85 -7.02 -14.22 8.35
N HIS A 86 -6.03 -14.70 7.60
CA HIS A 86 -4.62 -14.68 8.02
C HIS A 86 -4.12 -13.25 8.27
N PHE A 87 -4.61 -12.28 7.51
CA PHE A 87 -4.17 -10.88 7.59
C PHE A 87 -5.09 -9.98 8.40
N GLN A 88 -6.05 -10.52 9.15
CA GLN A 88 -6.98 -9.74 9.97
C GLN A 88 -6.27 -8.83 10.97
N ARG A 89 -5.21 -9.33 11.64
CA ARG A 89 -4.41 -8.52 12.56
C ARG A 89 -3.70 -7.35 11.86
N LEU A 90 -3.14 -7.60 10.67
CA LEU A 90 -2.49 -6.58 9.85
C LEU A 90 -3.50 -5.53 9.42
N PHE A 91 -4.67 -5.96 8.95
CA PHE A 91 -5.77 -5.08 8.56
C PHE A 91 -6.17 -4.13 9.70
N THR A 92 -6.47 -4.68 10.89
CA THR A 92 -6.87 -3.87 12.06
C THR A 92 -5.76 -2.88 12.45
N GLU A 93 -4.51 -3.33 12.53
CA GLU A 93 -3.37 -2.48 12.89
C GLU A 93 -3.26 -1.22 12.01
N TYR A 94 -3.36 -1.39 10.68
CA TYR A 94 -3.23 -0.28 9.74
C TYR A 94 -4.50 0.55 9.60
N GLN A 95 -5.67 -0.06 9.78
CA GLN A 95 -6.94 0.67 9.83
C GLN A 95 -6.95 1.64 11.02
N ASP A 96 -6.63 1.16 12.22
CA ASP A 96 -6.59 1.98 13.43
C ASP A 96 -5.59 3.15 13.27
N GLN A 97 -4.42 2.89 12.70
CA GLN A 97 -3.41 3.93 12.45
C GLN A 97 -3.89 4.99 11.45
N LEU A 98 -4.64 4.61 10.41
CA LEU A 98 -5.24 5.57 9.48
C LEU A 98 -6.33 6.42 10.12
N GLU A 99 -7.15 5.84 10.99
CA GLU A 99 -8.22 6.54 11.71
C GLU A 99 -7.63 7.57 12.69
N LEU A 100 -6.57 7.19 13.41
CA LEU A 100 -5.83 8.10 14.30
C LEU A 100 -5.24 9.31 13.55
N LEU A 101 -4.91 9.15 12.27
CA LEU A 101 -4.39 10.20 11.42
C LEU A 101 -5.48 11.04 10.74
N GLY A 102 -6.68 10.49 10.53
CA GLY A 102 -7.83 11.21 9.98
C GLY A 102 -8.56 12.08 11.01
N ASN A 103 -8.44 11.76 12.30
CA ASN A 103 -9.07 12.49 13.40
C ASN A 103 -8.24 13.68 13.92
N LYS A 104 -7.25 14.16 13.16
CA LYS A 104 -6.39 15.31 13.48
C LYS A 104 -6.39 16.32 12.33
#